data_AF-A0A933IXI0-F1
#
_entry.id   AF-A0A933IXI0-F1
#
_cell.length_a   1.000
_cell.length_b   1.000
_cell.length_c   1.000
_cell.angle_alpha   90.00
_cell.angle_beta   90.00
_cell.angle_gamma   90.00
#
_symmetry.space_group_name_H-M   'P 1'
#
loop_
_entity.id
_entity.type
_entity.pdbx_description
1 polymer ?
#
loop_
_entity_poly.entity_id
_entity_poly.type
_entity_poly.pdbx_seq_one_letter_code
_entity_poly.pdbx_strand_id
1 'polypeptide(L)'
;MRDFFKTKTWIIATLMFIIAFSLSSAIVYYELGFRKNVKTISASASNNVSGWAWSSNIGWISFNCTNDSPACVNSNYGVDIDLTTGNFSGYAWSSSVGWIDFSPVGPYPEAPLNSAHYDSSTGNITGWAKILSMGANGWLKMSGAWANGA
;
A
#
# COMPACT_ATOMS: atom_id res chain seq x y z
N MET A 1 -28.72 17.59 57.76
CA MET A 1 -27.71 16.53 57.51
C MET A 1 -27.98 15.68 56.26
N ARG A 2 -28.97 16.01 55.39
CA ARG A 2 -29.32 15.23 54.19
C ARG A 2 -28.73 15.79 52.88
N ASP A 3 -28.29 17.05 52.86
CA ASP A 3 -27.82 17.71 51.63
C ASP A 3 -26.33 17.52 51.36
N PHE A 4 -25.53 17.26 52.41
CA PHE A 4 -24.09 16.98 52.29
C PHE A 4 -23.78 15.68 51.54
N PHE A 5 -24.68 14.69 51.62
CA PHE A 5 -24.54 13.42 50.91
C PHE A 5 -24.84 13.54 49.42
N LYS A 6 -25.82 14.38 49.02
CA LYS A 6 -26.15 14.56 47.61
C LYS A 6 -24.99 15.19 46.82
N THR A 7 -24.39 16.25 47.33
CA THR A 7 -23.31 16.95 46.58
C THR A 7 -22.09 16.06 46.39
N LYS A 8 -21.71 15.26 47.39
CA LYS A 8 -20.60 14.30 47.28
C LYS A 8 -20.92 13.17 46.30
N THR A 9 -22.12 12.61 46.34
CA THR A 9 -22.53 11.57 45.37
C THR A 9 -22.56 12.12 43.94
N TRP A 10 -22.98 13.37 43.74
CA TRP A 10 -22.95 14.02 42.43
C TRP A 10 -21.52 14.29 41.94
N ILE A 11 -20.61 14.71 42.82
CA ILE A 11 -19.19 14.91 42.47
C ILE A 11 -18.53 13.57 42.08
N ILE A 12 -18.82 12.49 42.81
CA ILE A 12 -18.27 11.16 42.49
C ILE A 12 -18.85 10.66 41.16
N ALA A 13 -20.16 10.85 40.92
CA ALA A 13 -20.80 10.46 39.68
C ALA A 13 -20.25 11.22 38.46
N THR A 14 -20.00 12.52 38.57
CA THR A 14 -19.40 13.31 37.49
C THR A 14 -17.94 12.92 37.24
N LEU A 15 -17.17 12.64 38.29
CA LEU A 15 -15.79 12.17 38.15
C LEU A 15 -15.71 10.81 37.43
N MET A 16 -16.60 9.86 37.80
CA MET A 16 -16.68 8.56 37.15
C MET A 16 -17.08 8.68 35.68
N PHE A 17 -17.98 9.60 35.35
CA PHE A 17 -18.37 9.87 33.96
C PHE A 17 -17.21 10.43 33.13
N ILE A 18 -16.44 11.37 33.68
CA ILE A 18 -15.25 11.93 33.01
C ILE A 18 -14.19 10.85 32.77
N ILE A 19 -13.95 10.00 33.77
CA ILE A 19 -12.99 8.89 33.65
C ILE A 19 -13.45 7.91 32.56
N ALA A 20 -14.73 7.49 32.58
CA ALA A 20 -15.28 6.59 31.57
C ALA A 20 -15.18 7.19 30.16
N PHE A 21 -15.49 8.48 29.99
CA PHE A 21 -15.39 9.18 28.71
C PHE A 21 -13.94 9.28 28.22
N SER A 22 -13.00 9.61 29.11
CA SER A 22 -11.57 9.67 28.78
C SER A 22 -11.01 8.29 28.37
N LEU A 23 -11.42 7.23 29.06
CA LEU A 23 -11.00 5.86 28.76
C LEU A 23 -11.59 5.38 27.42
N SER A 24 -12.86 5.69 27.17
CA SER A 24 -13.53 5.36 25.91
C SER A 24 -12.90 6.10 24.74
N SER A 25 -12.57 7.38 24.92
CA SER A 25 -11.84 8.19 23.95
C SER A 25 -10.45 7.59 23.67
N ALA A 26 -9.69 7.23 24.70
CA ALA A 26 -8.38 6.59 24.53
C ALA A 26 -8.45 5.26 23.77
N ILE A 27 -9.48 4.43 24.04
CA ILE A 27 -9.73 3.19 23.30
C ILE A 27 -10.01 3.48 21.83
N VAL A 28 -10.87 4.48 21.53
CA VAL A 28 -11.14 4.90 20.14
C VAL A 28 -9.88 5.43 19.45
N TYR A 29 -9.07 6.24 20.13
CA TYR A 29 -7.78 6.69 19.62
C TYR A 29 -6.82 5.54 19.34
N TYR A 30 -6.81 4.50 20.17
CA TYR A 30 -5.97 3.32 19.95
C TYR A 30 -6.49 2.45 18.79
N GLU A 31 -7.79 2.18 18.73
CA GLU A 31 -8.42 1.42 17.64
C GLU A 31 -8.35 2.12 16.28
N LEU A 32 -8.47 3.45 16.25
CA LEU A 32 -8.35 4.24 15.01
C LEU A 32 -6.89 4.58 14.67
N GLY A 33 -6.02 4.75 15.67
CA GLY A 33 -4.61 5.12 15.49
C GLY A 33 -3.69 3.94 15.18
N PHE A 34 -3.98 2.75 15.72
CA PHE A 34 -3.16 1.54 15.54
C PHE A 34 -3.56 0.72 14.30
N ARG A 35 -4.68 1.04 13.65
CA ARG A 35 -5.09 0.49 12.34
C ARG A 35 -4.46 1.21 11.14
N LYS A 36 -3.33 1.89 11.30
CA LYS A 36 -2.53 2.36 10.15
C LYS A 36 -1.87 1.23 9.34
N ASN A 37 -2.03 -0.02 9.76
CA ASN A 37 -1.59 -1.20 9.02
C ASN A 37 -2.67 -1.81 8.12
N VAL A 38 -3.76 -1.09 7.83
CA VAL A 38 -4.54 -1.42 6.64
C VAL A 38 -3.73 -0.90 5.46
N LYS A 39 -3.02 -1.80 4.78
CA LYS A 39 -2.46 -1.53 3.47
C LYS A 39 -3.63 -1.36 2.50
N THR A 40 -4.25 -0.19 2.51
CA THR A 40 -5.28 0.15 1.54
C THR A 40 -4.59 0.14 0.19
N ILE A 41 -4.94 -0.86 -0.63
CA ILE A 41 -4.52 -0.97 -2.02
C ILE A 41 -5.24 0.18 -2.74
N SER A 42 -4.60 1.35 -2.83
CA SER A 42 -5.11 2.45 -3.63
C SER A 42 -4.40 2.37 -4.98
N ALA A 43 -5.16 1.91 -5.96
CA ALA A 43 -4.76 1.81 -7.33
C ALA A 43 -5.98 2.28 -8.13
N SER A 44 -5.80 3.29 -8.97
CA SER A 44 -6.86 4.05 -9.62
C SER A 44 -6.59 4.14 -11.11
N ALA A 45 -7.65 4.10 -11.93
CA ALA A 45 -7.59 4.41 -13.35
C ALA A 45 -6.89 5.75 -13.67
N SER A 46 -6.85 6.68 -12.71
CA SER A 46 -6.16 7.97 -12.83
C SER A 46 -4.63 7.88 -12.75
N ASN A 47 -4.07 6.71 -12.43
CA ASN A 47 -2.62 6.57 -12.30
C ASN A 47 -1.91 6.68 -13.65
N ASN A 48 -0.71 7.24 -13.62
CA ASN A 48 -0.02 7.72 -14.83
C ASN A 48 0.81 6.67 -15.59
N VAL A 49 0.86 5.41 -15.12
CA VAL A 49 1.45 4.29 -15.86
C VAL A 49 0.33 3.42 -16.44
N SER A 50 0.38 3.20 -17.75
CA SER A 50 -0.57 2.39 -18.51
C SER A 50 0.15 1.47 -19.51
N GLY A 51 -0.61 0.62 -20.21
CA GLY A 51 -0.06 -0.35 -21.14
C GLY A 51 0.30 -1.69 -20.50
N TRP A 52 0.99 -2.52 -21.28
CA TRP A 52 1.27 -3.92 -20.94
C TRP A 52 2.76 -4.23 -21.00
N ALA A 53 3.23 -5.12 -20.14
CA ALA A 53 4.53 -5.78 -20.27
C ALA A 53 4.35 -7.28 -20.47
N TRP A 54 5.25 -7.91 -21.23
CA TRP A 54 5.28 -9.35 -21.43
C TRP A 54 6.50 -9.97 -20.76
N SER A 55 6.30 -11.12 -20.14
CA SER A 55 7.35 -12.03 -19.72
C SER A 55 6.99 -13.45 -20.13
N SER A 56 7.99 -14.20 -20.61
CA SER A 56 7.80 -15.63 -20.92
C SER A 56 7.41 -16.46 -19.71
N ASN A 57 7.79 -16.02 -18.50
CA ASN A 57 7.63 -16.80 -17.27
C ASN A 57 6.39 -16.39 -16.48
N ILE A 58 5.98 -15.12 -16.55
CA ILE A 58 4.85 -14.58 -15.76
C ILE A 58 3.72 -13.98 -16.63
N GLY A 59 3.82 -14.14 -17.95
CA GLY A 59 2.81 -13.73 -18.91
C GLY A 59 2.68 -12.22 -19.05
N TRP A 60 1.47 -11.80 -19.44
CA TRP A 60 1.11 -10.38 -19.57
C TRP A 60 0.90 -9.74 -18.20
N ILE A 61 1.44 -8.54 -18.05
CA ILE A 61 1.29 -7.67 -16.89
C ILE A 61 0.59 -6.40 -17.35
N SER A 62 -0.59 -6.12 -16.81
CA SER A 62 -1.33 -4.88 -17.00
C SER A 62 -0.94 -3.88 -15.91
N PHE A 63 -0.46 -2.70 -16.31
CA PHE A 63 -0.14 -1.64 -15.35
C PHE A 63 -1.35 -0.83 -14.91
N ASN A 64 -2.48 -0.92 -15.60
CA ASN A 64 -3.67 -0.12 -15.31
C ASN A 64 -4.95 -0.81 -15.78
N CYS A 65 -6.02 -0.71 -15.00
CA CYS A 65 -7.31 -1.30 -15.36
C CYS A 65 -7.96 -0.67 -16.59
N THR A 66 -7.50 0.51 -17.02
CA THR A 66 -7.91 1.15 -18.28
C THR A 66 -7.45 0.39 -19.52
N ASN A 67 -6.50 -0.53 -19.36
CA ASN A 67 -6.07 -1.43 -20.42
C ASN A 67 -7.09 -2.54 -20.71
N ASP A 68 -7.99 -2.82 -19.76
CA ASP A 68 -9.04 -3.83 -19.92
C ASP A 68 -10.19 -3.27 -20.77
N SER A 69 -10.97 -4.15 -21.40
CA SER A 69 -12.17 -3.77 -22.14
C SER A 69 -13.36 -4.64 -21.73
N PRO A 70 -14.41 -4.08 -21.11
CA PRO A 70 -14.54 -2.67 -20.66
C PRO A 70 -13.59 -2.33 -19.50
N ALA A 71 -13.06 -1.11 -19.52
CA ALA A 71 -12.07 -0.62 -18.56
C ALA A 71 -12.57 -0.66 -17.11
N CYS A 72 -11.73 -1.17 -16.20
CA CYS A 72 -11.91 -1.08 -14.74
C CYS A 72 -13.22 -1.67 -14.18
N VAL A 73 -13.92 -2.53 -14.91
CA VAL A 73 -15.19 -3.11 -14.46
C VAL A 73 -15.00 -4.11 -13.33
N ASN A 74 -13.98 -4.97 -13.46
CA ASN A 74 -13.77 -6.05 -12.48
C ASN A 74 -12.93 -5.59 -11.28
N SER A 75 -12.02 -4.66 -11.51
CA SER A 75 -11.11 -4.14 -10.49
C SER A 75 -10.55 -2.81 -10.92
N ASN A 76 -10.49 -1.86 -9.99
CA ASN A 76 -9.80 -0.59 -10.20
C ASN A 76 -8.36 -0.74 -9.73
N TYR A 77 -7.41 -0.62 -10.66
CA TYR A 77 -5.98 -0.70 -10.37
C TYR A 77 -5.14 0.14 -11.36
N GLY A 78 -3.90 0.41 -10.99
CA GLY A 78 -3.03 1.38 -11.63
C GLY A 78 -1.69 1.45 -10.91
N VAL A 79 -0.61 1.59 -11.67
CA VAL A 79 0.73 1.95 -11.19
C VAL A 79 0.95 3.43 -11.43
N ASP A 80 1.54 4.12 -10.46
CA ASP A 80 1.82 5.54 -10.51
C ASP A 80 3.29 5.82 -10.30
N ILE A 81 3.80 6.87 -10.94
CA ILE A 81 5.12 7.44 -10.68
C ILE A 81 4.93 8.87 -10.22
N ASP A 82 5.37 9.18 -9.01
CA ASP A 82 5.53 10.57 -8.59
C ASP A 82 6.74 11.16 -9.33
N LEU A 83 6.49 12.00 -10.33
CA LEU A 83 7.54 12.61 -11.15
C LEU A 83 8.46 13.58 -10.39
N THR A 84 8.06 14.00 -9.19
CA THR A 84 8.88 14.86 -8.32
C THR A 84 9.91 14.04 -7.57
N THR A 85 9.50 12.88 -7.04
CA THR A 85 10.37 12.04 -6.19
C THR A 85 10.94 10.82 -6.90
N GLY A 86 10.40 10.44 -8.06
CA GLY A 86 10.72 9.21 -8.77
C GLY A 86 10.08 7.95 -8.18
N ASN A 87 9.37 8.06 -7.06
CA ASN A 87 8.84 6.87 -6.38
C ASN A 87 7.62 6.30 -7.11
N PHE A 88 7.60 4.98 -7.24
CA PHE A 88 6.42 4.29 -7.73
C PHE A 88 5.43 4.03 -6.59
N SER A 89 4.15 3.89 -6.95
CA SER A 89 3.10 3.39 -6.08
C SER A 89 2.05 2.61 -6.87
N GLY A 90 1.11 1.99 -6.17
CA GLY A 90 0.02 1.24 -6.79
C GLY A 90 0.42 -0.18 -7.20
N TYR A 91 -0.45 -0.80 -8.01
CA TYR A 91 -0.42 -2.23 -8.29
C TYR A 91 -0.70 -2.52 -9.75
N ALA A 92 0.06 -3.46 -10.30
CA ALA A 92 -0.19 -4.07 -11.59
C ALA A 92 -0.84 -5.46 -11.41
N TRP A 93 -1.45 -5.96 -12.47
CA TRP A 93 -2.12 -7.26 -12.49
C TRP A 93 -1.57 -8.17 -13.58
N SER A 94 -1.31 -9.44 -13.25
CA SER A 94 -1.09 -10.52 -14.21
C SER A 94 -2.08 -11.64 -13.95
N SER A 95 -2.65 -12.22 -15.01
CA SER A 95 -3.51 -13.40 -14.88
C SER A 95 -2.74 -14.67 -14.46
N SER A 96 -1.41 -14.67 -14.63
CA SER A 96 -0.55 -15.82 -14.30
C SER A 96 -0.02 -15.77 -12.87
N VAL A 97 0.33 -14.58 -12.37
CA VAL A 97 0.96 -14.41 -11.04
C VAL A 97 0.19 -13.52 -10.08
N GLY A 98 -0.92 -12.92 -10.51
CA GLY A 98 -1.77 -12.06 -9.69
C GLY A 98 -1.19 -10.66 -9.49
N TRP A 99 -1.43 -10.10 -8.30
CA TRP A 99 -1.07 -8.73 -7.95
C TRP A 99 0.44 -8.53 -7.80
N ILE A 100 0.93 -7.45 -8.41
CA ILE A 100 2.31 -7.00 -8.34
C ILE A 100 2.31 -5.62 -7.68
N ASP A 101 2.96 -5.52 -6.53
CA ASP A 101 3.13 -4.30 -5.75
C ASP A 101 4.38 -3.55 -6.19
N PHE A 102 4.24 -2.28 -6.57
CA PHE A 102 5.34 -1.42 -7.01
C PHE A 102 5.96 -0.60 -5.87
N SER A 103 5.35 -0.57 -4.69
CA SER A 103 5.91 0.05 -3.48
C SER A 103 6.04 -0.94 -2.31
N PRO A 104 6.67 -2.13 -2.51
CA PRO A 104 6.80 -3.09 -1.45
C PRO A 104 7.77 -2.61 -0.38
N VAL A 105 7.42 -2.90 0.86
CA VAL A 105 8.33 -2.78 2.00
C VAL A 105 9.32 -3.95 1.94
N GLY A 106 10.59 -3.66 2.22
CA GLY A 106 11.66 -4.65 2.30
C GLY A 106 11.47 -5.70 3.41
N PRO A 107 12.49 -6.55 3.65
CA PRO A 107 13.85 -6.46 3.12
C PRO A 107 13.92 -6.80 1.63
N TYR A 108 14.73 -6.03 0.88
CA TYR A 108 14.98 -6.26 -0.55
C TYR A 108 16.05 -7.33 -0.73
N PRO A 109 15.99 -8.16 -1.80
CA PRO A 109 16.93 -9.26 -2.01
C PRO A 109 18.40 -8.81 -2.10
N GLU A 110 18.65 -7.74 -2.85
CA GLU A 110 19.98 -7.18 -3.08
C GLU A 110 19.89 -5.72 -3.55
N ALA A 111 21.04 -5.08 -3.76
CA ALA A 111 21.09 -3.72 -4.27
C ALA A 111 20.42 -3.60 -5.66
N PRO A 112 19.65 -2.52 -5.89
CA PRO A 112 19.45 -1.39 -4.98
C PRO A 112 18.38 -1.69 -3.92
N LEU A 113 18.60 -1.23 -2.69
CA LEU A 113 17.79 -1.59 -1.51
C LEU A 113 16.56 -0.67 -1.36
N ASN A 114 15.79 -0.52 -2.43
CA ASN A 114 14.59 0.29 -2.51
C ASN A 114 13.52 -0.37 -3.41
N SER A 115 12.27 0.07 -3.23
CA SER A 115 11.18 -0.24 -4.18
C SER A 115 11.44 0.39 -5.55
N ALA A 116 10.58 0.08 -6.51
CA ALA A 116 10.63 0.67 -7.85
C ALA A 116 10.79 2.20 -7.77
N HIS A 117 11.80 2.71 -8.49
CA HIS A 117 12.19 4.11 -8.48
C HIS A 117 12.67 4.55 -9.86
N TYR A 118 12.08 5.62 -10.37
CA TYR A 118 12.41 6.28 -11.61
C TYR A 118 13.43 7.39 -11.36
N ASP A 119 14.57 7.31 -12.02
CA ASP A 119 15.57 8.38 -12.02
C ASP A 119 15.33 9.30 -13.22
N SER A 120 14.80 10.49 -12.94
CA SER A 120 14.49 11.50 -13.96
C SER A 120 15.73 12.08 -14.65
N SER A 121 16.93 11.93 -14.07
CA SER A 121 18.18 12.41 -14.67
C SER A 121 18.73 11.45 -15.71
N THR A 122 18.53 10.14 -15.52
CA THR A 122 19.02 9.10 -16.43
C THR A 122 17.93 8.45 -17.28
N GLY A 123 16.66 8.65 -16.93
CA GLY A 123 15.51 8.00 -17.55
C GLY A 123 15.36 6.51 -17.17
N ASN A 124 16.16 6.01 -16.23
CA ASN A 124 16.16 4.61 -15.85
C ASN A 124 15.18 4.33 -14.71
N ILE A 125 14.64 3.11 -14.70
CA ILE A 125 13.89 2.57 -13.57
C ILE A 125 14.78 1.58 -12.83
N THR A 126 14.79 1.64 -11.51
CA THR A 126 15.58 0.76 -10.64
C THR A 126 14.74 0.27 -9.47
N GLY A 127 15.29 -0.61 -8.62
CA GLY A 127 14.60 -1.12 -7.44
C GLY A 127 13.80 -2.39 -7.71
N TRP A 128 12.86 -2.65 -6.80
CA TRP A 128 12.11 -3.90 -6.75
C TRP A 128 10.59 -3.70 -6.74
N ALA A 129 9.87 -4.56 -7.46
CA ALA A 129 8.46 -4.83 -7.22
C ALA A 129 8.27 -6.23 -6.62
N LYS A 130 7.09 -6.47 -6.04
CA LYS A 130 6.77 -7.72 -5.37
C LYS A 130 5.52 -8.39 -5.94
N ILE A 131 5.67 -9.61 -6.42
CA ILE A 131 4.56 -10.52 -6.73
C ILE A 131 4.00 -11.06 -5.42
N LEU A 132 2.77 -10.66 -5.08
CA LEU A 132 2.20 -10.97 -3.77
C LEU A 132 1.87 -12.46 -3.59
N SER A 133 1.48 -13.14 -4.67
CA SER A 133 1.14 -14.57 -4.64
C SER A 133 2.34 -15.47 -4.33
N MET A 134 3.56 -15.01 -4.61
CA MET A 134 4.81 -15.77 -4.43
C MET A 134 5.48 -15.51 -3.07
N GLY A 135 4.89 -14.68 -2.21
CA GLY A 135 5.35 -14.45 -0.84
C GLY A 135 6.79 -13.94 -0.75
N ALA A 136 7.65 -14.68 -0.05
CA ALA A 136 9.04 -14.28 0.21
C ALA A 136 9.93 -14.31 -1.05
N ASN A 137 9.58 -15.11 -2.07
CA ASN A 137 10.37 -15.32 -3.27
C ASN A 137 9.90 -14.47 -4.47
N GLY A 138 8.81 -13.71 -4.30
CA GLY A 138 8.15 -12.98 -5.38
C GLY A 138 8.79 -11.65 -5.72
N TRP A 139 10.07 -11.60 -6.05
CA TRP A 139 10.75 -10.33 -6.32
C TRP A 139 11.02 -10.11 -7.81
N LEU A 140 10.67 -8.91 -8.30
CA LEU A 140 10.94 -8.45 -9.65
C LEU A 140 11.95 -7.30 -9.59
N LYS A 141 13.14 -7.53 -10.14
CA LYS A 141 14.16 -6.49 -10.26
C LYS A 141 13.86 -5.62 -11.48
N MET A 142 13.86 -4.30 -11.31
CA MET A 142 13.61 -3.35 -12.39
C MET A 142 14.88 -2.79 -13.03
N SER A 143 16.05 -3.13 -12.48
CA SER A 143 17.35 -2.75 -13.01
C SER A 143 18.23 -3.97 -13.30
N GLY A 144 19.08 -3.84 -14.31
CA GLY A 144 20.07 -4.85 -14.68
C GLY A 144 20.23 -4.96 -16.19
N ALA A 145 21.40 -5.45 -16.62
CA ALA A 145 21.57 -5.89 -18.01
C ALA A 145 20.77 -7.19 -18.21
N TRP A 146 20.15 -7.35 -19.37
CA TRP A 146 19.49 -8.59 -19.78
C TRP A 146 20.50 -9.75 -19.69
N ALA A 147 20.37 -10.58 -18.67
CA ALA A 147 21.03 -11.87 -18.60
C ALA A 147 19.97 -12.91 -19.00
N ASN A 148 20.17 -13.57 -20.14
CA ASN A 148 19.42 -14.77 -20.46
C ASN A 148 19.56 -15.72 -19.27
N GLY A 149 18.45 -16.10 -18.66
CA GLY A 149 18.43 -17.17 -17.66
C GLY A 149 19.10 -18.41 -18.26
N ALA A 150 20.11 -18.91 -17.57
CA ALA A 150 20.64 -20.25 -17.81
C ALA A 150 19.61 -21.30 -17.39
#